data_AF-A0A729WA56-F1
#
_entry.id   AF-A0A729WA56-F1
#
_cell.length_a   1.000
_cell.length_b   1.000
_cell.length_c   1.000
_cell.angle_alpha   90.00
_cell.angle_beta   90.00
_cell.angle_gamma   90.00
#
_symmetry.space_group_name_H-M   'P 1'
#
loop_
_entity.id
_entity.type
_entity.pdbx_description
1 polymer ?
#
loop_
_entity_poly.entity_id
_entity_poly.type
_entity_poly.pdbx_seq_one_letter_code
_entity_poly.pdbx_strand_id
1 'polypeptide(L)'
;MANLLDWNTLHHKVQAYLDPENGIDKPQKAFPILMVATLLNVSDEEAEDAITDGSMDRGVDAVYVDDRDGRNSIHIFQFKYADTFENTKKNFPSNEIDKLVSFFDDLLDLNKSLEKTCNPILWNKIKEIWAALEKSNPSIEVHFCGNTMEMQNGEKERANASLSKYKYFNVHHHSLDTIVNYF
;
A
#
# COMPACT_ATOMS: atom_id res chain seq x y z
N MET A 1 5.94 13.67 16.91
CA MET A 1 6.08 14.38 15.63
C MET A 1 7.48 14.14 15.15
N ALA A 2 7.58 13.43 14.05
CA ALA A 2 8.84 12.99 13.50
C ALA A 2 9.73 14.19 13.15
N ASN A 3 11.03 14.03 13.34
CA ASN A 3 12.02 15.06 13.14
C ASN A 3 12.99 14.69 12.00
N LEU A 4 13.99 15.54 11.75
CA LEU A 4 14.94 15.35 10.65
C LEU A 4 15.77 14.06 10.82
N LEU A 5 16.07 13.65 12.05
CA LEU A 5 16.76 12.38 12.32
C LEU A 5 15.88 11.20 11.90
N ASP A 6 14.59 11.21 12.24
CA ASP A 6 13.66 10.14 11.87
C ASP A 6 13.54 10.01 10.35
N TRP A 7 13.45 11.15 9.65
CA TRP A 7 13.47 11.18 8.19
C TRP A 7 14.78 10.64 7.61
N ASN A 8 15.94 11.04 8.15
CA ASN A 8 17.23 10.54 7.70
C ASN A 8 17.37 9.03 7.92
N THR A 9 16.87 8.50 9.04
CA THR A 9 16.87 7.06 9.32
C THR A 9 16.09 6.29 8.26
N LEU A 10 14.85 6.70 8.00
CA LEU A 10 14.04 6.07 6.96
C LEU A 10 14.67 6.26 5.57
N HIS A 11 15.15 7.47 5.26
CA HIS A 11 15.79 7.77 3.98
C HIS A 11 16.98 6.84 3.74
N HIS A 12 17.84 6.64 4.74
CA HIS A 12 18.98 5.72 4.64
C HIS A 12 18.53 4.28 4.39
N LYS A 13 17.45 3.81 5.04
CA LYS A 13 16.87 2.48 4.77
C LYS A 13 16.37 2.37 3.33
N VAL A 14 15.65 3.38 2.83
CA VAL A 14 15.17 3.42 1.45
C VAL A 14 16.33 3.43 0.44
N GLN A 15 17.42 4.15 0.72
CA GLN A 15 18.59 4.15 -0.16
C GLN A 15 19.24 2.76 -0.28
N ALA A 16 19.16 1.93 0.76
CA ALA A 16 19.70 0.57 0.73
C ALA A 16 18.90 -0.38 -0.18
N TYR A 17 17.64 -0.04 -0.50
CA TYR A 17 16.77 -0.77 -1.43
C TYR A 17 16.89 -0.28 -2.87
N LEU A 18 17.75 0.71 -3.16
CA LEU A 18 17.98 1.11 -4.54
C LEU A 18 18.74 0.02 -5.29
N ASP A 19 18.15 -0.40 -6.39
CA ASP A 19 18.75 -1.33 -7.34
C ASP A 19 18.48 -0.82 -8.77
N PRO A 20 19.31 0.10 -9.27
CA PRO A 20 19.14 0.66 -10.60
C PRO A 20 19.25 -0.37 -11.72
N GLU A 21 19.98 -1.48 -11.51
CA GLU A 21 20.14 -2.53 -12.52
C GLU A 21 18.83 -3.28 -12.75
N ASN A 22 18.02 -3.43 -11.69
CA ASN A 22 16.69 -4.02 -11.74
C ASN A 22 15.55 -2.99 -11.84
N GLY A 23 15.87 -1.72 -12.10
CA GLY A 23 14.89 -0.67 -12.37
C GLY A 23 14.29 0.00 -11.12
N ILE A 24 14.82 -0.28 -9.92
CA ILE A 24 14.53 0.40 -8.66
C ILE A 24 15.49 1.59 -8.52
N ASP A 25 15.39 2.52 -9.47
CA ASP A 25 16.34 3.62 -9.68
C ASP A 25 16.05 4.87 -8.83
N LYS A 26 14.95 4.87 -8.07
CA LYS A 26 14.47 6.03 -7.31
C LYS A 26 13.91 5.63 -5.95
N PRO A 27 14.06 6.50 -4.93
CA PRO A 27 13.52 6.25 -3.59
C PRO A 27 12.01 5.96 -3.57
N GLN A 28 11.25 6.57 -4.48
CA GLN A 28 9.80 6.35 -4.61
C GLN A 28 9.45 4.92 -5.03
N LYS A 29 10.35 4.21 -5.72
CA LYS A 29 10.19 2.79 -6.08
C LYS A 29 10.71 1.85 -4.99
N ALA A 30 11.80 2.24 -4.34
CA ALA A 30 12.39 1.46 -3.24
C ALA A 30 11.53 1.47 -1.96
N PHE A 31 10.88 2.59 -1.66
CA PHE A 31 10.07 2.76 -0.45
C PHE A 31 8.91 1.74 -0.35
N PRO A 32 8.09 1.51 -1.39
CA PRO A 32 7.09 0.44 -1.40
C PRO A 32 7.64 -0.93 -0.97
N ILE A 33 8.77 -1.37 -1.55
CA ILE A 33 9.37 -2.68 -1.29
C ILE A 33 9.80 -2.78 0.18
N LEU A 34 10.56 -1.79 0.68
CA LEU A 34 10.94 -1.71 2.09
C LEU A 34 9.72 -1.82 3.01
N MET A 35 8.65 -1.10 2.70
CA MET A 35 7.46 -1.05 3.56
C MET A 35 6.68 -2.35 3.53
N VAL A 36 6.52 -3.00 2.38
CA VAL A 36 5.86 -4.32 2.29
C VAL A 36 6.68 -5.35 3.07
N ALA A 37 8.00 -5.43 2.84
CA ALA A 37 8.90 -6.34 3.55
C ALA A 37 8.81 -6.15 5.07
N THR A 38 8.90 -4.89 5.52
CA THR A 38 8.91 -4.55 6.95
C THR A 38 7.56 -4.80 7.63
N LEU A 39 6.44 -4.37 7.02
CA LEU A 39 5.11 -4.46 7.64
C LEU A 39 4.57 -5.90 7.64
N LEU A 40 4.86 -6.67 6.61
CA LEU A 40 4.36 -8.04 6.46
C LEU A 40 5.37 -9.10 6.93
N ASN A 41 6.60 -8.70 7.28
CA ASN A 41 7.70 -9.58 7.61
C ASN A 41 7.86 -10.68 6.55
N VAL A 42 8.09 -10.23 5.31
CA VAL A 42 8.31 -11.05 4.11
C VAL A 42 9.70 -10.76 3.55
N SER A 43 10.19 -11.63 2.66
CA SER A 43 11.45 -11.39 1.95
C SER A 43 11.36 -10.17 1.01
N ASP A 44 12.51 -9.63 0.62
CA ASP A 44 12.57 -8.50 -0.31
C ASP A 44 12.03 -8.91 -1.69
N GLU A 45 12.28 -10.16 -2.11
CA GLU A 45 11.75 -10.71 -3.36
C GLU A 45 10.21 -10.81 -3.33
N GLU A 46 9.63 -11.31 -2.23
CA GLU A 46 8.17 -11.33 -2.05
C GLU A 46 7.57 -9.93 -2.03
N ALA A 47 8.27 -8.96 -1.45
CA ALA A 47 7.85 -7.57 -1.39
C ALA A 47 7.89 -6.89 -2.77
N GLU A 48 8.92 -7.18 -3.58
CA GLU A 48 9.02 -6.70 -4.96
C GLU A 48 7.91 -7.30 -5.83
N ASP A 49 7.64 -8.60 -5.71
CA ASP A 49 6.55 -9.30 -6.40
C ASP A 49 5.14 -8.82 -6.01
N ALA A 50 5.02 -8.11 -4.89
CA ALA A 50 3.77 -7.51 -4.46
C ALA A 50 3.48 -6.17 -5.16
N ILE A 51 4.49 -5.50 -5.73
CA ILE A 51 4.35 -4.14 -6.27
C ILE A 51 3.53 -4.16 -7.57
N THR A 52 2.51 -3.30 -7.62
CA THR A 52 1.60 -3.11 -8.75
C THR A 52 1.60 -1.68 -9.30
N ASP A 53 2.37 -0.78 -8.66
CA ASP A 53 2.53 0.64 -9.01
C ASP A 53 2.85 0.86 -10.49
N GLY A 54 2.16 1.81 -11.10
CA GLY A 54 2.34 2.18 -12.50
C GLY A 54 1.09 2.73 -13.15
N SER A 55 1.19 3.07 -14.44
CA SER A 55 0.02 3.55 -15.20
C SER A 55 -1.15 2.57 -15.11
N MET A 56 -2.35 3.06 -14.78
CA MET A 56 -3.56 2.24 -14.62
C MET A 56 -3.52 1.27 -13.41
N ASP A 57 -2.82 1.63 -12.34
CA ASP A 57 -2.85 0.94 -11.04
C ASP A 57 -4.13 1.16 -10.21
N ARG A 58 -5.00 2.09 -10.63
CA ARG A 58 -6.24 2.46 -9.92
C ARG A 58 -5.98 2.89 -8.46
N GLY A 59 -4.78 3.38 -8.15
CA GLY A 59 -4.35 3.75 -6.80
C GLY A 59 -3.90 2.59 -5.90
N VAL A 60 -3.74 1.39 -6.47
CA VAL A 60 -3.22 0.20 -5.77
C VAL A 60 -1.75 0.02 -6.12
N ASP A 61 -0.88 0.40 -5.21
CA ASP A 61 0.57 0.42 -5.45
C ASP A 61 1.22 -0.92 -5.12
N ALA A 62 0.61 -1.73 -4.24
CA ALA A 62 0.98 -3.13 -4.02
C ALA A 62 -0.19 -3.98 -3.51
N VAL A 63 -0.12 -5.29 -3.78
CA VAL A 63 -1.03 -6.31 -3.27
C VAL A 63 -0.26 -7.53 -2.78
N TYR A 64 -0.53 -7.97 -1.56
CA TYR A 64 -0.01 -9.22 -1.01
C TYR A 64 -1.14 -10.03 -0.37
N VAL A 65 -1.32 -11.28 -0.82
CA VAL A 65 -2.27 -12.23 -0.23
C VAL A 65 -1.50 -13.13 0.73
N ASP A 66 -1.73 -12.95 2.03
CA ASP A 66 -1.08 -13.69 3.10
C ASP A 66 -1.94 -14.89 3.52
N ASP A 67 -1.53 -16.08 3.09
CA ASP A 67 -2.13 -17.35 3.49
C ASP A 67 -1.23 -18.20 4.42
N ARG A 68 -0.14 -17.59 4.91
CA ARG A 68 0.78 -18.24 5.87
C ARG A 68 0.06 -18.50 7.18
N ASP A 69 0.37 -19.65 7.79
CA ASP A 69 -0.18 -20.07 9.09
C ASP A 69 -1.73 -20.12 9.13
N GLY A 70 -2.36 -20.38 7.99
CA GLY A 70 -3.82 -20.47 7.88
C GLY A 70 -4.54 -19.12 7.89
N ARG A 71 -3.80 -18.02 7.71
CA ARG A 71 -4.39 -16.69 7.47
C ARG A 71 -5.08 -16.63 6.11
N ASN A 72 -5.89 -15.59 5.93
CA ASN A 72 -6.49 -15.25 4.64
C ASN A 72 -6.60 -13.72 4.56
N SER A 73 -5.45 -13.06 4.69
CA SER A 73 -5.36 -11.61 4.75
C SER A 73 -4.93 -11.07 3.38
N ILE A 74 -5.72 -10.16 2.83
CA ILE A 74 -5.49 -9.49 1.56
C ILE A 74 -5.00 -8.08 1.89
N HIS A 75 -3.70 -7.85 1.74
CA HIS A 75 -3.08 -6.56 1.99
C HIS A 75 -3.03 -5.75 0.71
N ILE A 76 -3.57 -4.53 0.76
CA ILE A 76 -3.61 -3.58 -0.35
C ILE A 76 -2.95 -2.29 0.13
N PHE A 77 -1.94 -1.83 -0.60
CA PHE A 77 -1.14 -0.69 -0.20
C PHE A 77 -1.30 0.47 -1.14
N GLN A 78 -1.17 1.65 -0.54
CA GLN A 78 -0.92 2.87 -1.26
C GLN A 78 0.19 3.66 -0.59
N PHE A 79 1.16 4.09 -1.38
CA PHE A 79 2.41 4.65 -0.93
C PHE A 79 2.54 6.14 -1.23
N LYS A 80 3.17 6.87 -0.31
CA LYS A 80 3.60 8.24 -0.56
C LYS A 80 4.96 8.52 0.04
N TYR A 81 5.94 8.74 -0.83
CA TYR A 81 7.29 9.10 -0.41
C TYR A 81 7.63 10.56 -0.75
N ALA A 82 7.95 11.33 0.29
CA ALA A 82 8.53 12.65 0.26
C ALA A 82 10.06 12.54 0.26
N ASP A 83 10.66 13.02 -0.83
CA ASP A 83 12.11 13.04 -1.10
C ASP A 83 12.89 14.08 -0.28
N THR A 84 12.19 14.98 0.40
CA THR A 84 12.77 16.03 1.23
C THR A 84 12.03 16.11 2.56
N PHE A 85 12.74 16.48 3.61
CA PHE A 85 12.16 16.66 4.94
C PHE A 85 11.03 17.70 4.97
N GLU A 86 11.10 18.77 4.17
CA GLU A 86 10.02 19.76 4.13
C GLU A 86 8.71 19.17 3.59
N ASN A 87 8.82 18.27 2.60
CA ASN A 87 7.65 17.62 2.00
C ASN A 87 6.98 16.59 2.93
N THR A 88 7.65 16.12 3.99
CA THR A 88 7.03 15.21 4.98
C THR A 88 5.93 15.91 5.78
N LYS A 89 5.96 17.24 5.87
CA LYS A 89 4.95 18.04 6.56
C LYS A 89 3.62 18.15 5.79
N LYS A 90 3.57 17.67 4.55
CA LYS A 90 2.33 17.57 3.78
C LYS A 90 1.49 16.42 4.34
N ASN A 91 0.18 16.52 4.26
CA ASN A 91 -0.70 15.39 4.57
C ASN A 91 -0.68 14.38 3.42
N PHE A 92 -0.90 13.11 3.75
CA PHE A 92 -1.21 12.09 2.76
C PHE A 92 -2.45 12.54 1.94
N PRO A 93 -2.41 12.51 0.60
CA PRO A 93 -3.47 13.10 -0.22
C PRO A 93 -4.80 12.33 -0.09
N SER A 94 -5.90 13.04 0.09
CA SER A 94 -7.22 12.42 0.32
C SER A 94 -7.91 11.92 -0.95
N ASN A 95 -7.55 12.46 -2.12
CA ASN A 95 -8.05 12.01 -3.43
C ASN A 95 -7.70 10.54 -3.72
N GLU A 96 -6.75 9.99 -2.98
CA GLU A 96 -6.35 8.60 -3.07
C GLU A 96 -7.42 7.63 -2.51
N ILE A 97 -8.22 8.10 -1.54
CA ILE A 97 -9.37 7.35 -1.02
C ILE A 97 -10.36 7.05 -2.14
N ASP A 98 -10.68 8.05 -2.97
CA ASP A 98 -11.70 7.92 -4.02
C ASP A 98 -11.29 6.91 -5.10
N LYS A 99 -9.98 6.82 -5.39
CA LYS A 99 -9.43 5.80 -6.31
C LYS A 99 -9.59 4.40 -5.75
N LEU A 100 -9.19 4.18 -4.49
CA LEU A 100 -9.32 2.88 -3.84
C LEU A 100 -10.77 2.45 -3.69
N VAL A 101 -11.68 3.37 -3.32
CA VAL A 101 -13.13 3.06 -3.26
C VAL A 101 -13.64 2.60 -4.62
N SER A 102 -13.33 3.32 -5.71
CA SER A 102 -13.71 2.89 -7.06
C SER A 102 -13.07 1.56 -7.48
N PHE A 103 -11.86 1.26 -7.02
CA PHE A 103 -11.23 -0.04 -7.23
C PHE A 103 -11.99 -1.15 -6.49
N PHE A 104 -12.32 -0.94 -5.21
CA PHE A 104 -13.03 -1.93 -4.40
C PHE A 104 -14.46 -2.17 -4.87
N ASP A 105 -15.17 -1.15 -5.34
CA ASP A 105 -16.50 -1.30 -5.95
C ASP A 105 -16.44 -2.33 -7.09
N ASP A 106 -15.52 -2.16 -8.04
CA ASP A 106 -15.35 -3.08 -9.17
C ASP A 106 -14.78 -4.46 -8.76
N LEU A 107 -13.85 -4.48 -7.81
CA LEU A 107 -13.21 -5.71 -7.31
C LEU A 107 -14.25 -6.63 -6.67
N LEU A 108 -15.08 -6.09 -5.78
CA LEU A 108 -16.04 -6.85 -5.00
C LEU A 108 -17.29 -7.24 -5.82
N ASP A 109 -17.60 -6.48 -6.87
CA ASP A 109 -18.61 -6.85 -7.88
C ASP A 109 -18.11 -7.89 -8.90
N LEU A 110 -16.87 -8.39 -8.75
CA LEU A 110 -16.21 -9.32 -9.69
C LEU A 110 -16.18 -8.79 -11.13
N ASN A 111 -16.07 -7.46 -11.30
CA ASN A 111 -16.18 -6.79 -12.58
C ASN A 111 -14.99 -7.15 -13.49
N LYS A 112 -15.23 -8.01 -14.48
CA LYS A 112 -14.20 -8.46 -15.45
C LYS A 112 -13.69 -7.34 -16.37
N SER A 113 -14.36 -6.18 -16.43
CA SER A 113 -13.82 -5.04 -17.18
C SER A 113 -12.50 -4.51 -16.60
N LEU A 114 -12.19 -4.83 -15.34
CA LEU A 114 -10.90 -4.56 -14.70
C LEU A 114 -9.71 -5.04 -15.54
N GLU A 115 -9.82 -6.17 -16.24
CA GLU A 115 -8.76 -6.68 -17.15
C GLU A 115 -8.32 -5.64 -18.20
N LYS A 116 -9.24 -4.77 -18.62
CA LYS A 116 -9.00 -3.75 -19.65
C LYS A 116 -8.69 -2.37 -19.07
N THR A 117 -8.99 -2.16 -17.79
CA THR A 117 -8.89 -0.85 -17.14
C THR A 117 -7.79 -0.76 -16.09
N CYS A 118 -7.14 -1.89 -15.77
CA CYS A 118 -5.96 -1.92 -14.92
C CYS A 118 -4.72 -2.44 -15.67
N ASN A 119 -3.54 -2.19 -15.10
CA ASN A 119 -2.30 -2.74 -15.63
C ASN A 119 -2.24 -4.27 -15.46
N PRO A 120 -1.44 -5.00 -16.28
CA PRO A 120 -1.40 -6.47 -16.23
C PRO A 120 -0.93 -7.06 -14.90
N ILE A 121 -0.08 -6.33 -14.15
CA ILE A 121 0.45 -6.78 -12.86
C ILE A 121 -0.68 -6.77 -11.83
N LEU A 122 -1.40 -5.66 -11.72
CA LEU A 122 -2.57 -5.53 -10.86
C LEU A 122 -3.67 -6.53 -11.27
N TRP A 123 -3.89 -6.78 -12.56
CA TRP A 123 -4.85 -7.80 -13.00
C TRP A 123 -4.51 -9.20 -12.48
N ASN A 124 -3.24 -9.58 -12.46
CA ASN A 124 -2.82 -10.85 -11.88
C ASN A 124 -3.15 -10.92 -10.38
N LYS A 125 -2.85 -9.85 -9.64
CA LYS A 125 -3.19 -9.75 -8.21
C LYS A 125 -4.69 -9.73 -7.94
N ILE A 126 -5.50 -9.11 -8.79
CA ILE A 126 -6.98 -9.15 -8.68
C ILE A 126 -7.50 -10.59 -8.73
N LYS A 127 -6.96 -11.43 -9.61
CA LYS A 127 -7.35 -12.85 -9.68
C LYS A 127 -6.96 -13.61 -8.41
N GLU A 128 -5.80 -13.32 -7.83
CA GLU A 128 -5.37 -13.88 -6.53
C GLU A 128 -6.32 -13.44 -5.40
N ILE A 129 -6.70 -12.16 -5.39
CA ILE A 129 -7.67 -11.62 -4.42
C ILE A 129 -9.01 -12.33 -4.55
N TRP A 130 -9.55 -12.49 -5.77
CA TRP A 130 -10.80 -13.22 -5.95
C TRP A 130 -10.74 -14.67 -5.46
N ALA A 131 -9.63 -15.37 -5.70
CA ALA A 131 -9.42 -16.71 -5.16
C ALA A 131 -9.35 -16.71 -3.62
N ALA A 132 -8.76 -15.69 -3.00
CA ALA A 132 -8.71 -15.54 -1.55
C ALA A 132 -10.09 -15.23 -0.94
N LEU A 133 -10.92 -14.44 -1.63
CA LEU A 133 -12.29 -14.11 -1.20
C LEU A 133 -13.24 -15.32 -1.22
N GLU A 134 -12.94 -16.35 -2.00
CA GLU A 134 -13.69 -17.62 -1.99
C GLU A 134 -13.34 -18.50 -0.78
N LYS A 135 -12.21 -18.27 -0.12
CA LYS A 135 -11.79 -18.99 1.09
C LYS A 135 -12.54 -18.46 2.33
N SER A 136 -12.56 -19.23 3.41
CA SER A 136 -13.19 -18.82 4.66
C SER A 136 -12.46 -17.66 5.34
N ASN A 137 -13.21 -16.79 6.03
CA ASN A 137 -12.70 -15.70 6.87
C ASN A 137 -11.66 -14.79 6.19
N PRO A 138 -11.95 -14.24 4.98
CA PRO A 138 -11.05 -13.26 4.38
C PRO A 138 -10.97 -12.01 5.27
N SER A 139 -9.80 -11.38 5.32
CA SER A 139 -9.59 -10.07 5.93
C SER A 139 -8.94 -9.15 4.92
N ILE A 140 -9.49 -7.98 4.66
CA ILE A 140 -8.90 -6.99 3.74
C ILE A 140 -8.24 -5.89 4.57
N GLU A 141 -6.93 -5.79 4.43
CA GLU A 141 -6.10 -4.84 5.16
C GLU A 141 -5.65 -3.75 4.17
N VAL A 142 -6.17 -2.52 4.34
CA VAL A 142 -5.83 -1.39 3.48
C VAL A 142 -4.81 -0.51 4.18
N HIS A 143 -3.65 -0.31 3.56
CA HIS A 143 -2.52 0.40 4.15
C HIS A 143 -2.24 1.70 3.39
N PHE A 144 -2.52 2.84 4.02
CA PHE A 144 -2.02 4.13 3.55
C PHE A 144 -0.67 4.40 4.19
N CYS A 145 0.40 4.26 3.42
CA CYS A 145 1.76 4.25 3.93
C CYS A 145 2.60 5.38 3.34
N GLY A 146 3.03 6.33 4.15
CA GLY A 146 3.91 7.38 3.68
C GLY A 146 4.79 7.95 4.75
N ASN A 147 5.92 8.53 4.34
CA ASN A 147 6.76 9.32 5.24
C ASN A 147 6.26 10.78 5.38
N THR A 148 4.99 11.00 5.06
CA THR A 148 4.27 12.26 5.21
C THR A 148 3.50 12.29 6.53
N MET A 149 2.87 13.42 6.85
CA MET A 149 1.80 13.43 7.85
C MET A 149 0.66 12.54 7.39
N GLU A 150 -0.09 11.99 8.33
CA GLU A 150 -1.29 11.22 8.05
C GLU A 150 -2.35 12.08 7.34
N MET A 151 -3.37 11.43 6.78
CA MET A 151 -4.56 12.13 6.30
C MET A 151 -5.17 12.97 7.43
N GLN A 152 -5.85 14.05 7.07
CA GLN A 152 -6.60 14.83 8.05
C GLN A 152 -7.68 13.95 8.71
N ASN A 153 -8.04 14.23 9.96
CA ASN A 153 -8.93 13.34 10.72
C ASN A 153 -10.27 13.07 10.03
N GLY A 154 -10.92 14.10 9.47
CA GLY A 154 -12.17 13.91 8.71
C GLY A 154 -12.00 13.02 7.46
N GLU A 155 -10.82 13.04 6.85
CA GLU A 155 -10.50 12.19 5.70
C GLU A 155 -10.21 10.74 6.11
N LYS A 156 -9.59 10.53 7.28
CA LYS A 156 -9.47 9.18 7.85
C LYS A 156 -10.82 8.58 8.19
N GLU A 157 -11.70 9.36 8.80
CA GLU A 157 -13.08 8.95 9.09
C GLU A 157 -13.82 8.60 7.79
N ARG A 158 -13.63 9.41 6.74
CA ARG A 158 -14.16 9.14 5.39
C ARG A 158 -13.61 7.85 4.80
N ALA A 159 -12.30 7.60 4.89
CA ALA A 159 -11.67 6.38 4.40
C ALA A 159 -12.23 5.15 5.10
N ASN A 160 -12.29 5.19 6.44
CA ASN A 160 -12.88 4.13 7.25
C ASN A 160 -14.34 3.89 6.85
N ALA A 161 -15.18 4.93 6.85
CA ALA A 161 -16.61 4.80 6.53
C ALA A 161 -16.87 4.31 5.09
N SER A 162 -16.00 4.66 4.14
CA SER A 162 -16.16 4.27 2.73
C SER A 162 -15.73 2.84 2.47
N LEU A 163 -14.64 2.40 3.09
CA LEU A 163 -14.05 1.06 2.90
C LEU A 163 -14.69 0.01 3.83
N SER A 164 -15.08 0.39 5.04
CA SER A 164 -15.73 -0.50 6.02
C SER A 164 -17.19 -0.84 5.68
N LYS A 165 -17.71 -0.40 4.52
CA LYS A 165 -19.02 -0.82 4.01
C LYS A 165 -19.08 -2.33 3.78
N TYR A 166 -17.94 -2.93 3.54
CA TYR A 166 -17.79 -4.36 3.32
C TYR A 166 -17.32 -5.03 4.60
N LYS A 167 -17.81 -6.25 4.85
CA LYS A 167 -17.33 -7.06 5.97
C LYS A 167 -15.83 -7.29 5.81
N TYR A 168 -15.11 -7.30 6.93
CA TYR A 168 -13.69 -7.67 7.00
C TYR A 168 -12.66 -6.64 6.54
N PHE A 169 -13.02 -5.36 6.40
CA PHE A 169 -12.05 -4.30 6.12
C PHE A 169 -11.42 -3.71 7.38
N ASN A 170 -10.10 -3.56 7.36
CA ASN A 170 -9.31 -2.85 8.34
C ASN A 170 -8.45 -1.81 7.62
N VAL A 171 -8.48 -0.56 8.08
CA VAL A 171 -7.71 0.54 7.47
C VAL A 171 -6.58 0.95 8.40
N HIS A 172 -5.36 0.96 7.86
CA HIS A 172 -4.14 1.29 8.57
C HIS A 172 -3.51 2.54 7.97
N HIS A 173 -3.06 3.45 8.84
CA HIS A 173 -2.30 4.62 8.44
C HIS A 173 -0.89 4.52 9.01
N HIS A 174 0.10 4.62 8.12
CA HIS A 174 1.51 4.62 8.47
C HIS A 174 2.10 5.97 8.06
N SER A 175 2.53 6.74 9.04
CA SER A 175 3.21 8.02 8.86
C SER A 175 4.68 7.88 9.22
N LEU A 176 5.49 8.92 8.96
CA LEU A 176 6.88 8.92 9.40
C LEU A 176 7.02 8.64 10.92
N ASP A 177 6.09 9.18 11.73
CA ASP A 177 6.04 8.97 13.17
C ASP A 177 5.86 7.48 13.56
N THR A 178 5.13 6.70 12.76
CA THR A 178 4.90 5.28 13.05
C THR A 178 5.95 4.39 12.38
N ILE A 179 6.32 4.70 11.14
CA ILE A 179 7.24 3.91 10.31
C ILE A 179 8.63 3.85 10.95
N VAL A 180 9.12 4.94 11.54
CA VAL A 180 10.47 4.95 12.13
C VAL A 180 10.63 3.95 13.28
N ASN A 181 9.54 3.57 13.96
CA ASN A 181 9.61 2.63 15.08
C ASN A 181 9.90 1.18 14.66
N TYR A 182 9.89 0.90 13.35
CA TYR A 182 10.33 -0.39 12.83
C TYR A 182 11.85 -0.47 12.60
N PHE A 183 12.61 0.63 12.85
CA PHE A 183 14.04 0.74 12.51
C PHE A 183 14.96 1.16 13.66
#